data_AF-A0A1Q7WGM7-F1
#
_entry.id   AF-A0A1Q7WGM7-F1
#
_cell.length_a   1.000
_cell.length_b   1.000
_cell.length_c   1.000
_cell.angle_alpha   90.00
_cell.angle_beta   90.00
_cell.angle_gamma   90.00
#
_symmetry.space_group_name_H-M   'P 1'
#
loop_
_entity.id
_entity.type
_entity.pdbx_description
1 polymer ?
#
loop_
_entity_poly.entity_id
_entity_poly.type
_entity_poly.pdbx_seq_one_letter_code
_entity_poly.pdbx_strand_id
1 'polypeptide(L)'
;MSVLLLVAGLGLTLVTQLTTARRPAGAQTDAAPGTAPDAALAAQHADPAMSMPGMAPAVSPSPGALVPQASALYTGSPPNDAPLTASDKDFLVRVRQAGLWEGPAGQQAQTRSQSQAVKDAGQHMMAGHAELDAKVLAIGTQLNVPLPSQASDAQRGWLAEMAATRTPQDFDQVFANRLRAAHGTVFALVAQVRTGTRNSIIRAFAQRVMEVVLDHIRMLERTGLVDFGKLPQPALLPGAANVPTVQTPTGPLTAADHDFLVRVRLAGLWEGPSGRLAQQRTRTALVKTAGQHLIGGHAELDEKVLALGREFNIELPGEPNKDQKMWLGEMTAATSQQAFDQVFVDRLRAAHGTVYAFVAAVRVGTGNSAIRAFTERAMEVVLDHITVLERTGLVRFDSLPQPSPPPATVTAAATGGANKNVPSGFIRYLVGTMLVVAAVVTVLARRDVLPRGR
;
A
#
# COMPACT_ATOMS: atom_id res chain seq x y z
N MET A 1 37.90 1.13 -20.72
CA MET A 1 38.31 1.61 -22.05
C MET A 1 37.16 1.40 -23.01
N SER A 2 36.92 2.43 -23.81
CA SER A 2 35.81 2.68 -24.73
C SER A 2 35.54 1.60 -25.77
N VAL A 3 34.29 1.51 -26.24
CA VAL A 3 33.82 1.60 -27.67
C VAL A 3 32.29 1.36 -27.62
N LEU A 4 31.44 2.39 -27.78
CA LEU A 4 30.92 3.04 -29.01
C LEU A 4 29.85 2.24 -29.79
N LEU A 5 28.60 2.75 -29.72
CA LEU A 5 27.62 3.04 -30.79
C LEU A 5 27.48 2.09 -32.01
N LEU A 6 26.23 1.67 -32.29
CA LEU A 6 25.58 2.01 -33.56
C LEU A 6 24.04 1.94 -33.50
N VAL A 7 23.42 2.93 -34.14
CA VAL A 7 22.01 3.19 -34.41
C VAL A 7 21.73 2.88 -35.90
N ALA A 8 20.53 2.36 -36.23
CA ALA A 8 19.73 2.53 -37.47
C ALA A 8 18.82 1.29 -37.61
N GLY A 9 17.54 1.32 -38.00
CA GLY A 9 16.73 2.29 -38.74
C GLY A 9 15.99 1.54 -39.86
N LEU A 10 14.76 1.99 -40.19
CA LEU A 10 13.81 1.52 -41.23
C LEU A 10 12.81 0.44 -40.76
N GLY A 11 11.49 0.64 -40.71
CA GLY A 11 10.63 1.62 -41.36
C GLY A 11 10.01 1.03 -42.63
N LEU A 12 8.83 0.42 -42.50
CA LEU A 12 7.93 0.20 -43.65
C LEU A 12 6.47 0.33 -43.21
N THR A 13 5.84 1.36 -43.75
CA THR A 13 4.41 1.65 -43.71
C THR A 13 3.69 0.82 -44.77
N LEU A 14 2.50 0.31 -44.45
CA LEU A 14 1.49 0.03 -45.48
C LEU A 14 0.11 0.47 -45.00
N VAL A 15 -0.42 1.45 -45.71
CA VAL A 15 -1.79 1.98 -45.63
C VAL A 15 -2.65 1.11 -46.53
N THR A 16 -3.85 0.72 -46.07
CA THR A 16 -4.96 0.41 -46.97
C THR A 16 -6.27 0.83 -46.32
N GLN A 17 -7.01 1.68 -47.01
CA GLN A 17 -8.36 2.15 -46.71
C GLN A 17 -9.39 1.44 -47.61
N LEU A 18 -10.67 1.74 -47.32
CA LEU A 18 -11.95 1.39 -47.99
C LEU A 18 -12.64 0.15 -47.40
N THR A 19 -13.93 0.13 -47.06
CA THR A 19 -15.04 1.02 -47.41
C THR A 19 -16.25 0.85 -46.47
N THR A 20 -17.10 1.88 -46.49
CA THR A 20 -18.41 2.12 -45.89
C THR A 20 -19.50 1.07 -46.09
N ALA A 21 -20.39 0.92 -45.09
CA ALA A 21 -21.82 0.64 -45.29
C ALA A 21 -22.67 1.30 -44.18
N ARG A 22 -23.82 1.87 -44.55
CA ARG A 22 -24.67 2.80 -43.80
C ARG A 22 -26.12 2.30 -43.76
N ARG A 23 -26.75 2.37 -42.55
CA ARG A 23 -28.20 2.54 -42.19
C ARG A 23 -29.21 1.42 -42.48
N PRO A 24 -30.45 1.43 -41.89
CA PRO A 24 -31.20 2.48 -41.10
C PRO A 24 -31.63 1.99 -39.68
N ALA A 25 -32.06 2.76 -38.67
CA ALA A 25 -33.06 3.84 -38.45
C ALA A 25 -34.54 3.38 -38.36
N GLY A 26 -35.14 3.55 -37.17
CA GLY A 26 -36.56 3.45 -36.81
C GLY A 26 -36.72 2.93 -35.37
N ALA A 27 -37.48 3.49 -34.43
CA ALA A 27 -38.41 4.62 -34.41
C ALA A 27 -38.52 5.17 -32.97
N GLN A 28 -38.80 6.47 -32.86
CA GLN A 28 -39.20 7.18 -31.64
C GLN A 28 -40.68 6.95 -31.34
N THR A 29 -41.05 6.99 -30.05
CA THR A 29 -42.37 7.43 -29.59
C THR A 29 -42.21 8.32 -28.36
N ASP A 30 -42.76 9.53 -28.45
CA ASP A 30 -42.84 10.57 -27.42
C ASP A 30 -43.84 10.25 -26.30
N ALA A 31 -43.57 10.71 -25.07
CA ALA A 31 -44.51 11.44 -24.20
C ALA A 31 -43.82 11.93 -22.90
N ALA A 32 -44.02 13.20 -22.56
CA ALA A 32 -43.46 13.97 -21.44
C ALA A 32 -44.37 13.94 -20.17
N PRO A 33 -44.23 14.85 -19.17
CA PRO A 33 -43.17 15.00 -18.17
C PRO A 33 -43.70 14.88 -16.72
N GLY A 34 -42.84 14.69 -15.71
CA GLY A 34 -43.28 14.78 -14.31
C GLY A 34 -42.19 14.55 -13.25
N THR A 35 -41.85 15.63 -12.54
CA THR A 35 -41.50 15.71 -11.09
C THR A 35 -40.38 14.84 -10.51
N ALA A 36 -39.27 15.50 -10.16
CA ALA A 36 -38.44 15.18 -8.98
C ALA A 36 -39.26 15.46 -7.68
N PRO A 37 -38.95 14.89 -6.48
CA PRO A 37 -37.59 14.85 -5.92
C PRO A 37 -37.21 13.63 -5.04
N ASP A 38 -35.96 13.68 -4.56
CA ASP A 38 -35.41 13.10 -3.32
C ASP A 38 -34.83 11.67 -3.26
N ALA A 39 -33.51 11.66 -2.98
CA ALA A 39 -32.80 10.89 -1.97
C ALA A 39 -33.21 9.43 -1.67
N ALA A 40 -32.40 8.47 -2.16
CA ALA A 40 -31.92 7.29 -1.43
C ALA A 40 -31.36 6.23 -2.39
N LEU A 41 -30.10 6.37 -2.83
CA LEU A 41 -29.38 5.29 -3.53
C LEU A 41 -27.91 5.28 -3.07
N ALA A 42 -27.69 4.91 -1.82
CA ALA A 42 -26.34 4.66 -1.28
C ALA A 42 -26.38 3.74 -0.05
N ALA A 43 -27.07 2.59 -0.13
CA ALA A 43 -26.88 1.48 0.80
C ALA A 43 -27.69 0.28 0.33
N GLN A 44 -27.12 -0.56 -0.54
CA GLN A 44 -27.51 -1.98 -0.71
C GLN A 44 -26.67 -2.64 -1.81
N HIS A 45 -25.40 -2.89 -1.54
CA HIS A 45 -24.65 -4.00 -2.15
C HIS A 45 -23.68 -4.52 -1.10
N ALA A 46 -24.18 -5.36 -0.21
CA ALA A 46 -23.33 -6.28 0.54
C ALA A 46 -23.18 -7.52 -0.34
N ASP A 47 -22.02 -7.67 -0.99
CA ASP A 47 -21.68 -8.88 -1.73
C ASP A 47 -21.60 -10.08 -0.77
N PRO A 48 -22.06 -11.28 -1.17
CA PRO A 48 -21.87 -12.47 -0.37
C PRO A 48 -20.39 -12.88 -0.40
N ALA A 49 -19.71 -12.81 0.74
CA ALA A 49 -18.35 -13.30 0.90
C ALA A 49 -18.31 -14.84 0.68
N MET A 50 -17.73 -15.29 -0.43
CA MET A 50 -17.34 -16.69 -0.60
C MET A 50 -16.25 -17.02 0.42
N SER A 51 -16.55 -17.94 1.34
CA SER A 51 -15.59 -18.40 2.35
C SER A 51 -14.49 -19.22 1.69
N MET A 52 -13.26 -18.71 1.74
CA MET A 52 -12.06 -19.40 1.27
C MET A 52 -11.55 -20.35 2.36
N PRO A 53 -11.23 -21.63 2.06
CA PRO A 53 -10.54 -22.49 3.02
C PRO A 53 -9.12 -21.95 3.27
N GLY A 54 -8.83 -21.51 4.50
CA GLY A 54 -7.48 -21.11 4.93
C GLY A 54 -7.31 -19.62 5.27
N MET A 55 -8.21 -18.74 4.81
CA MET A 55 -8.32 -17.40 5.35
C MET A 55 -9.26 -17.48 6.56
N ALA A 56 -8.80 -17.11 7.76
CA ALA A 56 -9.77 -16.73 8.78
C ALA A 56 -10.64 -15.62 8.16
N PRO A 57 -11.98 -15.69 8.24
CA PRO A 57 -12.80 -14.58 7.76
C PRO A 57 -12.23 -13.32 8.41
N ALA A 58 -11.99 -12.28 7.62
CA ALA A 58 -11.60 -10.99 8.18
C ALA A 58 -12.64 -10.67 9.24
N VAL A 59 -12.26 -10.75 10.51
CA VAL A 59 -13.15 -10.43 11.62
C VAL A 59 -13.47 -8.97 11.39
N SER A 60 -14.68 -8.71 10.88
CA SER A 60 -15.14 -7.35 10.69
C SER A 60 -14.95 -6.68 12.05
N PRO A 61 -14.18 -5.58 12.13
CA PRO A 61 -13.94 -4.95 13.41
C PRO A 61 -15.30 -4.67 14.05
N SER A 62 -15.47 -5.06 15.31
CA SER A 62 -16.69 -4.74 16.05
C SER A 62 -16.99 -3.25 15.86
N PRO A 63 -18.19 -2.88 15.36
CA PRO A 63 -18.54 -1.48 15.22
C PRO A 63 -18.35 -0.78 16.57
N GLY A 64 -17.35 0.10 16.67
CA GLY A 64 -17.03 0.85 17.90
C GLY A 64 -15.74 0.47 18.64
N ALA A 65 -14.92 -0.48 18.16
CA ALA A 65 -13.58 -0.67 18.75
C ALA A 65 -12.67 0.52 18.40
N LEU A 66 -12.25 1.30 19.41
CA LEU A 66 -11.36 2.47 19.24
C LEU A 66 -9.94 2.12 18.79
N VAL A 67 -9.59 0.84 18.88
CA VAL A 67 -8.30 0.28 18.48
C VAL A 67 -8.60 -0.99 17.69
N PRO A 68 -8.12 -1.12 16.44
CA PRO A 68 -8.38 -2.31 15.64
C PRO A 68 -7.78 -3.54 16.30
N GLN A 69 -8.41 -4.71 16.16
CA GLN A 69 -7.84 -5.95 16.67
C GLN A 69 -6.49 -6.21 16.00
N ALA A 70 -5.51 -6.62 16.81
CA ALA A 70 -4.22 -7.02 16.27
C ALA A 70 -4.40 -8.27 15.41
N SER A 71 -3.82 -8.28 14.22
CA SER A 71 -3.82 -9.49 13.42
C SER A 71 -3.10 -10.60 14.20
N ALA A 72 -3.68 -11.81 14.24
CA ALA A 72 -3.13 -12.98 14.95
C ALA A 72 -1.84 -13.54 14.32
N LEU A 73 -1.09 -12.71 13.59
CA LEU A 73 0.00 -13.12 12.72
C LEU A 73 1.30 -13.41 13.47
N TYR A 74 1.50 -12.78 14.64
CA TYR A 74 2.60 -13.07 15.57
C TYR A 74 2.04 -13.58 16.90
N THR A 75 2.15 -14.89 17.14
CA THR A 75 1.87 -15.48 18.45
C THR A 75 3.12 -15.35 19.32
N GLY A 76 3.07 -14.51 20.36
CA GLY A 76 4.18 -14.29 21.29
C GLY A 76 5.09 -13.12 20.90
N SER A 77 6.05 -12.82 21.79
CA SER A 77 7.02 -11.75 21.57
C SER A 77 8.07 -12.17 20.52
N PRO A 78 8.21 -11.44 19.40
CA PRO A 78 9.22 -11.75 18.39
C PRO A 78 10.64 -11.62 18.97
N PRO A 79 11.61 -12.42 18.50
CA PRO A 79 12.99 -12.36 18.96
C PRO A 79 13.70 -11.09 18.46
N ASN A 80 14.68 -10.62 19.21
CA ASN A 80 15.65 -9.63 18.73
C ASN A 80 16.75 -10.34 17.93
N ASP A 81 16.48 -10.61 16.66
CA ASP A 81 17.26 -11.54 15.82
C ASP A 81 18.17 -10.87 14.79
N ALA A 82 18.10 -9.54 14.63
CA ALA A 82 18.93 -8.80 13.70
C ALA A 82 19.29 -7.41 14.25
N PRO A 83 20.45 -6.84 13.88
CA PRO A 83 20.81 -5.48 14.28
C PRO A 83 19.84 -4.45 13.71
N LEU A 84 19.66 -3.35 14.44
CA LEU A 84 18.84 -2.22 13.99
C LEU A 84 19.58 -1.37 12.95
N THR A 85 18.86 -1.01 11.90
CA THR A 85 19.28 0.01 10.94
C THR A 85 18.96 1.42 11.44
N ALA A 86 19.46 2.44 10.73
CA ALA A 86 19.08 3.83 10.98
C ALA A 86 17.57 4.04 10.77
N SER A 87 16.97 3.38 9.78
CA SER A 87 15.53 3.49 9.51
C SER A 87 14.70 2.85 10.62
N ASP A 88 15.17 1.76 11.23
CA ASP A 88 14.45 1.13 12.36
C ASP A 88 14.40 2.06 13.58
N LYS A 89 15.53 2.72 13.89
CA LYS A 89 15.60 3.68 14.99
C LYS A 89 14.75 4.93 14.72
N ASP A 90 14.86 5.47 13.50
CA ASP A 90 14.05 6.62 13.07
C ASP A 90 12.54 6.30 13.11
N PHE A 91 12.15 5.08 12.72
CA PHE A 91 10.78 4.60 12.83
C PHE A 91 10.26 4.64 14.27
N LEU A 92 11.00 4.09 15.24
CA LEU A 92 10.59 4.14 16.66
C LEU A 92 10.48 5.57 17.18
N VAL A 93 11.43 6.45 16.83
CA VAL A 93 11.41 7.87 17.20
C VAL A 93 10.16 8.55 16.64
N ARG A 94 9.82 8.31 15.36
CA ARG A 94 8.65 8.91 14.72
C ARG A 94 7.33 8.46 15.32
N VAL A 95 7.20 7.16 15.62
CA VAL A 95 5.99 6.65 16.28
C VAL A 95 5.82 7.28 17.66
N ARG A 96 6.91 7.41 18.43
CA ARG A 96 6.87 8.10 19.73
C ARG A 96 6.49 9.58 19.58
N GLN A 97 7.08 10.28 18.61
CA GLN A 97 6.76 11.68 18.35
C GLN A 97 5.31 11.86 17.94
N ALA A 98 4.74 10.94 17.15
CA ALA A 98 3.33 10.97 16.77
C ALA A 98 2.42 10.90 18.01
N GLY A 99 2.66 9.94 18.93
CA GLY A 99 1.85 9.82 20.16
C GLY A 99 1.87 11.08 21.03
N LEU A 100 3.02 11.77 21.08
CA LEU A 100 3.20 12.99 21.88
C LEU A 100 2.39 14.20 21.41
N TRP A 101 1.82 14.19 20.20
CA TRP A 101 0.96 15.29 19.72
C TRP A 101 -0.44 14.84 19.31
N GLU A 102 -0.63 13.61 18.86
CA GLU A 102 -1.94 13.13 18.36
C GLU A 102 -2.91 12.80 19.49
N GLY A 103 -2.42 12.36 20.65
CA GLY A 103 -3.22 12.28 21.87
C GLY A 103 -3.79 13.64 22.28
N PRO A 104 -2.95 14.69 22.47
CA PRO A 104 -3.42 16.05 22.71
C PRO A 104 -4.36 16.60 21.61
N ALA A 105 -4.10 16.31 20.34
CA ALA A 105 -4.99 16.71 19.24
C ALA A 105 -6.38 16.06 19.39
N GLY A 106 -6.44 14.75 19.68
CA GLY A 106 -7.69 14.04 19.94
C GLY A 106 -8.45 14.59 21.15
N GLN A 107 -7.75 15.02 22.20
CA GLN A 107 -8.35 15.68 23.36
C GLN A 107 -8.93 17.07 23.01
N GLN A 108 -8.28 17.83 22.12
CA GLN A 108 -8.86 19.06 21.59
C GLN A 108 -10.14 18.75 20.80
N ALA A 109 -10.19 17.69 20.02
CA ALA A 109 -11.39 17.29 19.28
C ALA A 109 -12.56 16.98 20.20
N GLN A 110 -12.33 16.31 21.35
CA GLN A 110 -13.40 16.04 22.33
C GLN A 110 -14.04 17.32 22.87
N THR A 111 -13.22 18.37 23.09
CA THR A 111 -13.65 19.57 23.82
C THR A 111 -14.10 20.71 22.90
N ARG A 112 -13.57 20.78 21.68
CA ARG A 112 -13.78 21.91 20.76
C ARG A 112 -14.77 21.60 19.65
N SER A 113 -14.84 20.36 19.19
CA SER A 113 -15.71 19.98 18.09
C SER A 113 -17.17 19.91 18.53
N GLN A 114 -18.08 20.25 17.62
CA GLN A 114 -19.51 19.93 17.75
C GLN A 114 -19.91 18.73 16.87
N SER A 115 -19.01 18.24 16.02
CA SER A 115 -19.24 17.09 15.14
C SER A 115 -18.95 15.78 15.86
N GLN A 116 -19.93 14.86 15.90
CA GLN A 116 -19.71 13.54 16.48
C GLN A 116 -18.62 12.77 15.72
N ALA A 117 -18.57 12.85 14.38
CA ALA A 117 -17.56 12.16 13.59
C ALA A 117 -16.13 12.64 13.91
N VAL A 118 -15.94 13.93 14.21
CA VAL A 118 -14.64 14.48 14.62
C VAL A 118 -14.29 14.06 16.04
N LYS A 119 -15.26 14.00 16.95
CA LYS A 119 -15.07 13.43 18.29
C LYS A 119 -14.68 11.96 18.22
N ASP A 120 -15.37 11.16 17.42
CA ASP A 120 -15.05 9.75 17.24
C ASP A 120 -13.63 9.60 16.68
N ALA A 121 -13.26 10.37 15.65
CA ALA A 121 -11.90 10.38 15.14
C ALA A 121 -10.88 10.75 16.24
N GLY A 122 -11.17 11.76 17.08
CA GLY A 122 -10.34 12.13 18.22
C GLY A 122 -10.16 11.01 19.25
N GLN A 123 -11.21 10.23 19.54
CA GLN A 123 -11.14 9.09 20.46
C GLN A 123 -10.24 7.99 19.92
N HIS A 124 -10.35 7.68 18.62
CA HIS A 124 -9.48 6.74 17.95
C HIS A 124 -8.01 7.19 18.01
N MET A 125 -7.70 8.46 17.70
CA MET A 125 -6.33 8.99 17.84
C MET A 125 -5.77 8.77 19.25
N MET A 126 -6.56 9.10 20.28
CA MET A 126 -6.14 8.95 21.67
C MET A 126 -5.89 7.50 22.05
N ALA A 127 -6.82 6.59 21.73
CA ALA A 127 -6.74 5.20 22.12
C ALA A 127 -5.63 4.45 21.34
N GLY A 128 -5.56 4.65 20.03
CA GLY A 128 -4.54 4.07 19.18
C GLY A 128 -3.13 4.54 19.58
N HIS A 129 -2.94 5.84 19.80
CA HIS A 129 -1.62 6.33 20.23
C HIS A 129 -1.26 5.94 21.66
N ALA A 130 -2.21 5.80 22.59
CA ALA A 130 -1.91 5.27 23.92
C ALA A 130 -1.37 3.83 23.86
N GLU A 131 -1.96 2.98 23.00
CA GLU A 131 -1.47 1.62 22.78
C GLU A 131 -0.08 1.61 22.10
N LEU A 132 0.09 2.38 21.02
CA LEU A 132 1.37 2.45 20.30
C LEU A 132 2.48 3.06 21.16
N ASP A 133 2.18 4.04 22.02
CA ASP A 133 3.14 4.64 22.94
C ASP A 133 3.61 3.64 24.00
N ALA A 134 2.70 2.87 24.59
CA ALA A 134 3.08 1.82 25.53
C ALA A 134 4.02 0.80 24.87
N LYS A 135 3.73 0.39 23.63
CA LYS A 135 4.57 -0.54 22.86
C LYS A 135 5.92 0.06 22.47
N VAL A 136 5.94 1.27 21.91
CA VAL A 136 7.19 1.88 21.43
C VAL A 136 8.15 2.15 22.59
N LEU A 137 7.65 2.54 23.77
CA LEU A 137 8.47 2.72 24.97
C LEU A 137 9.09 1.40 25.42
N ALA A 138 8.30 0.32 25.51
CA ALA A 138 8.80 -1.00 25.87
C ALA A 138 9.85 -1.51 24.87
N ILE A 139 9.59 -1.35 23.56
CA ILE A 139 10.52 -1.73 22.50
C ILE A 139 11.79 -0.87 22.56
N GLY A 140 11.67 0.43 22.80
CA GLY A 140 12.80 1.34 22.94
C GLY A 140 13.73 0.94 24.08
N THR A 141 13.16 0.57 25.24
CA THR A 141 13.93 0.01 26.36
C THR A 141 14.58 -1.32 25.98
N GLN A 142 13.82 -2.26 25.41
CA GLN A 142 14.32 -3.59 25.03
C GLN A 142 15.46 -3.52 24.02
N LEU A 143 15.40 -2.57 23.07
CA LEU A 143 16.38 -2.42 21.99
C LEU A 143 17.43 -1.34 22.28
N ASN A 144 17.41 -0.73 23.47
CA ASN A 144 18.29 0.36 23.88
C ASN A 144 18.31 1.53 22.88
N VAL A 145 17.12 1.95 22.42
CA VAL A 145 16.92 3.10 21.53
C VAL A 145 16.41 4.28 22.35
N PRO A 146 17.14 5.41 22.41
CA PRO A 146 16.66 6.59 23.11
C PRO A 146 15.45 7.19 22.38
N LEU A 147 14.38 7.44 23.13
CA LEU A 147 13.13 7.96 22.60
C LEU A 147 12.86 9.38 23.12
N PRO A 148 12.26 10.26 22.30
CA PRO A 148 11.95 11.61 22.73
C PRO A 148 10.83 11.63 23.77
N SER A 149 10.89 12.64 24.64
CA SER A 149 9.87 12.93 25.66
C SER A 149 8.94 14.08 25.28
N GLN A 150 9.20 14.75 24.14
CA GLN A 150 8.41 15.88 23.65
C GLN A 150 8.13 15.74 22.16
N ALA A 151 6.98 16.26 21.73
CA ALA A 151 6.68 16.44 20.31
C ALA A 151 7.70 17.39 19.66
N SER A 152 7.97 17.19 18.37
CA SER A 152 8.84 18.10 17.60
C SER A 152 8.26 19.51 17.50
N ASP A 153 9.09 20.49 17.16
CA ASP A 153 8.67 21.88 17.03
C ASP A 153 7.52 22.07 16.03
N ALA A 154 7.57 21.35 14.90
CA ALA A 154 6.50 21.35 13.91
C ALA A 154 5.18 20.79 14.50
N GLN A 155 5.24 19.68 15.23
CA GLN A 155 4.08 19.07 15.87
C GLN A 155 3.47 19.97 16.95
N ARG A 156 4.30 20.67 17.74
CA ARG A 156 3.82 21.69 18.68
C ARG A 156 3.17 22.87 17.94
N GLY A 157 3.71 23.25 16.78
CA GLY A 157 3.11 24.22 15.87
C GLY A 157 1.73 23.79 15.36
N TRP A 158 1.55 22.52 15.00
CA TRP A 158 0.24 21.99 14.56
C TRP A 158 -0.80 21.99 15.69
N LEU A 159 -0.39 21.68 16.93
CA LEU A 159 -1.26 21.82 18.10
C LEU A 159 -1.68 23.27 18.34
N ALA A 160 -0.75 24.21 18.17
CA ALA A 160 -1.03 25.64 18.29
C ALA A 160 -1.94 26.15 17.17
N GLU A 161 -1.75 25.66 15.94
CA GLU A 161 -2.62 25.95 14.79
C GLU A 161 -4.07 25.58 15.08
N MET A 162 -4.32 24.36 15.58
CA MET A 162 -5.67 23.92 15.98
C MET A 162 -6.22 24.76 17.13
N ALA A 163 -5.40 25.06 18.13
CA ALA A 163 -5.82 25.87 19.28
C ALA A 163 -6.19 27.32 18.91
N ALA A 164 -5.55 27.88 17.87
CA ALA A 164 -5.76 29.24 17.40
C ALA A 164 -7.05 29.42 16.56
N THR A 165 -7.71 28.32 16.18
CA THR A 165 -9.01 28.39 15.46
C THR A 165 -10.07 29.07 16.32
N ARG A 166 -10.95 29.85 15.68
CA ARG A 166 -11.97 30.65 16.40
C ARG A 166 -13.31 29.95 16.51
N THR A 167 -13.64 29.09 15.54
CA THR A 167 -14.92 28.38 15.48
C THR A 167 -14.70 26.87 15.56
N PRO A 168 -15.69 26.09 16.05
CA PRO A 168 -15.65 24.64 15.98
C PRO A 168 -15.47 24.10 14.54
N GLN A 169 -16.07 24.75 13.55
CA GLN A 169 -15.99 24.34 12.14
C GLN A 169 -14.57 24.52 11.58
N ASP A 170 -13.91 25.64 11.90
CA ASP A 170 -12.51 25.87 11.51
C ASP A 170 -11.59 24.85 12.19
N PHE A 171 -11.85 24.56 13.48
CA PHE A 171 -11.14 23.51 14.21
C PHE A 171 -11.28 22.16 13.50
N ASP A 172 -12.51 21.75 13.18
CA ASP A 172 -12.81 20.46 12.56
C ASP A 172 -12.09 20.29 11.22
N GLN A 173 -12.05 21.35 10.40
CA GLN A 173 -11.34 21.37 9.12
C GLN A 173 -9.83 21.24 9.28
N VAL A 174 -9.22 22.01 10.19
CA VAL A 174 -7.78 21.93 10.46
C VAL A 174 -7.42 20.56 11.02
N PHE A 175 -8.18 20.06 12.00
CA PHE A 175 -7.98 18.75 12.63
C PHE A 175 -7.96 17.64 11.58
N ALA A 176 -9.02 17.51 10.77
CA ALA A 176 -9.16 16.44 9.80
C ALA A 176 -8.02 16.46 8.76
N ASN A 177 -7.74 17.63 8.18
CA ASN A 177 -6.76 17.75 7.10
C ASN A 177 -5.31 17.64 7.60
N ARG A 178 -4.98 18.21 8.77
CA ARG A 178 -3.62 18.13 9.35
C ARG A 178 -3.27 16.70 9.70
N LEU A 179 -4.14 16.02 10.46
CA LEU A 179 -3.91 14.62 10.86
C LEU A 179 -3.89 13.71 9.64
N ARG A 180 -4.78 13.90 8.66
CA ARG A 180 -4.81 13.03 7.48
C ARG A 180 -3.57 13.15 6.61
N ALA A 181 -3.01 14.36 6.48
CA ALA A 181 -1.74 14.57 5.78
C ALA A 181 -0.55 13.94 6.53
N ALA A 182 -0.51 14.09 7.86
CA ALA A 182 0.52 13.48 8.71
C ALA A 182 0.49 11.94 8.62
N HIS A 183 -0.68 11.33 8.80
CA HIS A 183 -0.86 9.89 8.69
C HIS A 183 -0.52 9.36 7.30
N GLY A 184 -0.91 10.08 6.23
CA GLY A 184 -0.58 9.67 4.86
C GLY A 184 0.93 9.58 4.62
N THR A 185 1.70 10.53 5.15
CA THR A 185 3.17 10.52 5.05
C THR A 185 3.78 9.34 5.81
N VAL A 186 3.30 9.09 7.03
CA VAL A 186 3.83 8.04 7.90
C VAL A 186 3.46 6.64 7.39
N PHE A 187 2.25 6.44 6.89
CA PHE A 187 1.77 5.12 6.47
C PHE A 187 2.62 4.50 5.35
N ALA A 188 3.03 5.29 4.36
CA ALA A 188 3.93 4.83 3.29
C ALA A 188 5.33 4.45 3.82
N LEU A 189 5.84 5.16 4.83
CA LEU A 189 7.10 4.81 5.50
C LEU A 189 6.96 3.50 6.29
N VAL A 190 5.86 3.34 7.04
CA VAL A 190 5.64 2.13 7.85
C VAL A 190 5.55 0.89 6.95
N ALA A 191 4.92 1.00 5.77
CA ALA A 191 4.89 -0.06 4.77
C ALA A 191 6.31 -0.48 4.35
N GLN A 192 7.21 0.47 4.10
CA GLN A 192 8.61 0.17 3.75
C GLN A 192 9.32 -0.55 4.90
N VAL A 193 9.18 -0.06 6.14
CA VAL A 193 9.77 -0.70 7.33
C VAL A 193 9.24 -2.11 7.49
N ARG A 194 7.92 -2.32 7.41
CA ARG A 194 7.29 -3.65 7.49
C ARG A 194 7.87 -4.62 6.45
N THR A 195 8.17 -4.14 5.26
CA THR A 195 8.65 -5.00 4.16
C THR A 195 10.16 -5.21 4.13
N GLY A 196 10.94 -4.27 4.66
CA GLY A 196 12.40 -4.24 4.47
C GLY A 196 13.22 -4.47 5.73
N THR A 197 12.67 -4.26 6.93
CA THR A 197 13.43 -4.46 8.16
C THR A 197 13.81 -5.94 8.36
N ARG A 198 15.04 -6.15 8.83
CA ARG A 198 15.54 -7.49 9.18
C ARG A 198 15.14 -7.90 10.59
N ASN A 199 14.90 -6.94 11.48
CA ASN A 199 14.61 -7.19 12.88
C ASN A 199 13.13 -7.59 13.08
N SER A 200 12.89 -8.77 13.66
CA SER A 200 11.55 -9.30 13.86
C SER A 200 10.66 -8.47 14.80
N ILE A 201 11.24 -7.83 15.83
CA ILE A 201 10.50 -6.92 16.71
C ILE A 201 10.02 -5.70 15.94
N ILE A 202 10.90 -5.08 15.16
CA ILE A 202 10.53 -3.91 14.34
C ILE A 202 9.50 -4.29 13.28
N ARG A 203 9.64 -5.46 12.65
CA ARG A 203 8.70 -5.93 11.63
C ARG A 203 7.29 -6.13 12.18
N ALA A 204 7.17 -6.77 13.34
CA ALA A 204 5.89 -6.97 14.02
C ALA A 204 5.29 -5.63 14.49
N PHE A 205 6.13 -4.74 15.03
CA PHE A 205 5.66 -3.43 15.46
C PHE A 205 5.20 -2.55 14.29
N ALA A 206 5.93 -2.55 13.17
CA ALA A 206 5.53 -1.86 11.95
C ALA A 206 4.17 -2.34 11.44
N GLN A 207 3.94 -3.66 11.46
CA GLN A 207 2.61 -4.19 11.12
C GLN A 207 1.51 -3.62 12.02
N ARG A 208 1.73 -3.62 13.34
CA ARG A 208 0.75 -3.08 14.29
C ARG A 208 0.48 -1.60 14.07
N VAL A 209 1.53 -0.82 13.81
CA VAL A 209 1.40 0.61 13.49
C VAL A 209 0.57 0.81 12.21
N MET A 210 0.75 -0.03 11.17
CA MET A 210 -0.07 0.09 9.96
C MET A 210 -1.56 -0.15 10.23
N GLU A 211 -1.90 -1.16 11.04
CA GLU A 211 -3.30 -1.45 11.40
C GLU A 211 -3.95 -0.24 12.07
N VAL A 212 -3.30 0.33 13.08
CA VAL A 212 -3.78 1.50 13.83
C VAL A 212 -3.84 2.76 12.95
N VAL A 213 -2.80 3.03 12.16
CA VAL A 213 -2.75 4.21 11.29
C VAL A 213 -3.81 4.15 10.17
N LEU A 214 -4.10 2.96 9.62
CA LEU A 214 -5.17 2.81 8.64
C LEU A 214 -6.54 3.06 9.25
N ASP A 215 -6.77 2.61 10.48
CA ASP A 215 -7.99 2.93 11.23
C ASP A 215 -8.14 4.44 11.45
N HIS A 216 -7.07 5.12 11.89
CA HIS A 216 -7.05 6.57 12.03
C HIS A 216 -7.39 7.29 10.73
N ILE A 217 -6.78 6.87 9.61
CA ILE A 217 -7.07 7.40 8.27
C ILE A 217 -8.57 7.24 7.93
N ARG A 218 -9.15 6.06 8.17
CA ARG A 218 -10.58 5.81 7.92
C ARG A 218 -11.46 6.72 8.76
N MET A 219 -11.14 6.92 10.03
CA MET A 219 -11.91 7.80 10.92
C MET A 219 -11.82 9.27 10.51
N LEU A 220 -10.64 9.73 10.11
CA LEU A 220 -10.46 11.09 9.57
C LEU A 220 -11.23 11.27 8.26
N GLU A 221 -11.21 10.29 7.36
CA GLU A 221 -11.97 10.34 6.10
C GLU A 221 -13.49 10.30 6.33
N ARG A 222 -13.96 9.56 7.34
CA ARG A 222 -15.38 9.50 7.75
C ARG A 222 -15.92 10.83 8.29
N THR A 223 -15.06 11.76 8.68
CA THR A 223 -15.51 13.13 9.03
C THR A 223 -16.16 13.86 7.86
N GLY A 224 -15.84 13.47 6.62
CA GLY A 224 -16.26 14.17 5.41
C GLY A 224 -15.49 15.47 5.13
N LEU A 225 -14.48 15.80 5.94
CA LEU A 225 -13.76 17.08 5.89
C LEU A 225 -12.40 17.00 5.20
N VAL A 226 -11.95 15.79 4.83
CA VAL A 226 -10.66 15.59 4.18
C VAL A 226 -10.68 16.14 2.75
N ASP A 227 -9.77 17.07 2.47
CA ASP A 227 -9.49 17.58 1.13
C ASP A 227 -8.47 16.68 0.43
N PHE A 228 -9.00 15.68 -0.29
CA PHE A 228 -8.16 14.73 -1.05
C PHE A 228 -7.34 15.40 -2.15
N GLY A 229 -7.76 16.56 -2.67
CA GLY A 229 -7.04 17.30 -3.70
C GLY A 229 -5.73 17.92 -3.19
N LYS A 230 -5.60 18.09 -1.88
CA LYS A 230 -4.37 18.59 -1.23
C LYS A 230 -3.42 17.49 -0.77
N LEU A 231 -3.81 16.21 -0.89
CA LEU A 231 -2.96 15.10 -0.50
C LEU A 231 -1.84 14.89 -1.54
N PRO A 232 -0.63 14.52 -1.08
CA PRO A 232 0.46 14.18 -1.99
C PRO A 232 0.06 13.04 -2.93
N GLN A 233 0.27 13.24 -4.23
CA GLN A 233 0.00 12.21 -5.23
C GLN A 233 1.11 11.13 -5.21
N PRO A 234 0.79 9.85 -5.44
CA PRO A 234 1.79 8.80 -5.42
C PRO A 234 2.81 8.95 -6.55
N ALA A 235 4.03 8.48 -6.30
CA ALA A 235 5.02 8.30 -7.36
C ALA A 235 4.55 7.24 -8.35
N LEU A 236 4.69 7.53 -9.64
CA LEU A 236 4.66 6.46 -10.64
C LEU A 236 5.92 5.61 -10.51
N LEU A 237 5.73 4.29 -10.54
CA LEU A 237 6.84 3.36 -10.64
C LEU A 237 7.39 3.31 -12.08
N PRO A 238 8.66 2.90 -12.28
CA PRO A 238 9.22 2.75 -13.61
C PRO A 238 8.34 1.89 -14.54
N GLY A 239 8.23 2.32 -15.79
CA GLY A 239 7.40 1.67 -16.80
C GLY A 239 5.91 1.99 -16.74
N ALA A 240 5.45 2.78 -15.76
CA ALA A 240 4.07 3.26 -15.72
C ALA A 240 3.77 4.22 -16.88
N ALA A 241 2.57 4.10 -17.45
CA ALA A 241 2.08 5.08 -18.41
C ALA A 241 1.69 6.38 -17.67
N ASN A 242 2.17 7.52 -18.17
CA ASN A 242 1.75 8.82 -17.66
C ASN A 242 0.45 9.26 -18.34
N VAL A 243 -0.68 8.72 -17.88
CA VAL A 243 -2.01 9.02 -18.42
C VAL A 243 -2.61 10.27 -17.75
N PRO A 244 -3.40 11.10 -18.46
CA PRO A 244 -4.08 12.24 -17.85
C PRO A 244 -5.09 11.80 -16.78
N THR A 245 -5.29 12.64 -15.75
CA THR A 245 -6.36 12.42 -14.76
C THR A 245 -7.73 12.54 -15.42
N VAL A 246 -8.62 11.58 -15.15
CA VAL A 246 -10.00 11.56 -15.65
C VAL A 246 -10.97 11.66 -14.48
N GLN A 247 -12.03 12.46 -14.62
CA GLN A 247 -13.07 12.54 -13.60
C GLN A 247 -14.01 11.33 -13.71
N THR A 248 -14.25 10.66 -12.59
CA THR A 248 -15.19 9.53 -12.49
C THR A 248 -16.23 9.80 -11.40
N PRO A 249 -17.34 9.06 -11.34
CA PRO A 249 -18.35 9.21 -10.28
C PRO A 249 -17.78 9.04 -8.86
N THR A 250 -16.67 8.30 -8.72
CA THR A 250 -16.04 7.98 -7.44
C THR A 250 -14.86 8.90 -7.10
N GLY A 251 -14.53 9.86 -7.97
CA GLY A 251 -13.46 10.84 -7.79
C GLY A 251 -12.48 10.93 -8.98
N PRO A 252 -11.44 11.78 -8.90
CA PRO A 252 -10.41 11.87 -9.94
C PRO A 252 -9.62 10.56 -10.01
N LEU A 253 -9.58 9.94 -11.19
CA LEU A 253 -8.76 8.76 -11.49
C LEU A 253 -7.44 9.22 -12.10
N THR A 254 -6.36 9.10 -11.34
CA THR A 254 -5.03 9.61 -11.67
C THR A 254 -4.17 8.57 -12.39
N ALA A 255 -3.01 8.98 -12.90
CA ALA A 255 -2.02 8.06 -13.47
C ALA A 255 -1.57 6.98 -12.46
N ALA A 256 -1.48 7.31 -11.18
CA ALA A 256 -1.09 6.36 -10.14
C ALA A 256 -2.18 5.32 -9.88
N ASP A 257 -3.46 5.73 -9.95
CA ASP A 257 -4.60 4.83 -9.84
C ASP A 257 -4.64 3.85 -11.02
N HIS A 258 -4.41 4.36 -12.24
CA HIS A 258 -4.31 3.52 -13.44
C HIS A 258 -3.13 2.53 -13.34
N ASP A 259 -1.95 3.00 -12.93
CA ASP A 259 -0.78 2.14 -12.73
C ASP A 259 -1.02 1.07 -11.65
N PHE A 260 -1.75 1.41 -10.58
CA PHE A 260 -2.19 0.45 -9.58
C PHE A 260 -3.05 -0.67 -10.16
N LEU A 261 -4.09 -0.35 -10.93
CA LEU A 261 -4.95 -1.37 -11.56
C LEU A 261 -4.15 -2.27 -12.52
N VAL A 262 -3.30 -1.68 -13.36
CA VAL A 262 -2.44 -2.44 -14.28
C VAL A 262 -1.51 -3.38 -13.51
N ARG A 263 -0.92 -2.94 -12.40
CA ARG A 263 0.01 -3.75 -11.60
C ARG A 263 -0.68 -4.85 -10.82
N VAL A 264 -1.86 -4.61 -10.27
CA VAL A 264 -2.66 -5.67 -9.62
C VAL A 264 -3.02 -6.74 -10.65
N ARG A 265 -3.41 -6.34 -11.86
CA ARG A 265 -3.68 -7.30 -12.94
C ARG A 265 -2.43 -8.09 -13.33
N LEU A 266 -1.31 -7.41 -13.54
CA LEU A 266 -0.04 -8.05 -13.85
C LEU A 266 0.37 -9.04 -12.74
N ALA A 267 0.11 -8.72 -11.47
CA ALA A 267 0.40 -9.60 -10.35
C ALA A 267 -0.42 -10.91 -10.43
N GLY A 268 -1.74 -10.82 -10.62
CA GLY A 268 -2.61 -11.99 -10.75
C GLY A 268 -2.23 -12.94 -11.89
N LEU A 269 -1.76 -12.38 -13.01
CA LEU A 269 -1.34 -13.14 -14.18
C LEU A 269 -0.16 -14.09 -13.95
N TRP A 270 0.66 -13.90 -12.90
CA TRP A 270 1.78 -14.79 -12.59
C TRP A 270 1.75 -15.39 -11.18
N GLU A 271 1.13 -14.74 -10.20
CA GLU A 271 1.10 -15.22 -8.81
C GLU A 271 0.06 -16.33 -8.60
N GLY A 272 -1.05 -16.31 -9.33
CA GLY A 272 -1.97 -17.44 -9.40
C GLY A 272 -1.31 -18.70 -10.00
N PRO A 273 -0.67 -18.62 -11.19
CA PRO A 273 0.12 -19.70 -11.74
C PRO A 273 1.27 -20.19 -10.84
N SER A 274 2.02 -19.30 -10.19
CA SER A 274 3.10 -19.71 -9.28
C SER A 274 2.55 -20.47 -8.07
N GLY A 275 1.44 -20.03 -7.48
CA GLY A 275 0.76 -20.75 -6.40
C GLY A 275 0.30 -22.15 -6.82
N ARG A 276 -0.15 -22.34 -8.08
CA ARG A 276 -0.48 -23.66 -8.64
C ARG A 276 0.77 -24.54 -8.83
N LEU A 277 1.89 -23.97 -9.26
CA LEU A 277 3.16 -24.70 -9.30
C LEU A 277 3.54 -25.18 -7.90
N ALA A 278 3.34 -24.38 -6.84
CA ALA A 278 3.62 -24.81 -5.47
C ALA A 278 2.77 -26.01 -5.04
N GLN A 279 1.52 -26.11 -5.48
CA GLN A 279 0.69 -27.30 -5.18
C GLN A 279 1.26 -28.59 -5.79
N GLN A 280 1.91 -28.46 -6.96
CA GLN A 280 2.39 -29.58 -7.78
C GLN A 280 3.84 -29.97 -7.48
N ARG A 281 4.71 -28.99 -7.22
CA ARG A 281 6.18 -29.14 -7.28
C ARG A 281 6.83 -29.38 -5.93
N THR A 282 6.12 -29.12 -4.83
CA THR A 282 6.65 -29.29 -3.48
C THR A 282 5.75 -30.15 -2.60
N ARG A 283 6.35 -30.75 -1.58
CA ARG A 283 5.66 -31.43 -0.46
C ARG A 283 5.72 -30.61 0.82
N THR A 284 6.41 -29.47 0.83
CA THR A 284 6.53 -28.59 2.00
C THR A 284 5.18 -27.95 2.31
N ALA A 285 4.56 -28.32 3.44
CA ALA A 285 3.20 -27.90 3.79
C ALA A 285 3.04 -26.37 3.84
N LEU A 286 4.03 -25.66 4.39
CA LEU A 286 4.00 -24.20 4.49
C LEU A 286 4.11 -23.51 3.12
N VAL A 287 4.89 -24.08 2.18
CA VAL A 287 4.97 -23.55 0.81
C VAL A 287 3.68 -23.84 0.04
N LYS A 288 3.06 -25.01 0.24
CA LYS A 288 1.70 -25.27 -0.29
C LYS A 288 0.67 -24.30 0.26
N THR A 289 0.72 -24.01 1.56
CA THR A 289 -0.17 -23.04 2.20
C THR A 289 0.03 -21.66 1.56
N ALA A 290 1.26 -21.19 1.43
CA ALA A 290 1.55 -19.93 0.72
C ALA A 290 0.99 -19.94 -0.72
N GLY A 291 1.15 -21.05 -1.45
CA GLY A 291 0.57 -21.21 -2.79
C GLY A 291 -0.96 -21.14 -2.81
N GLN A 292 -1.65 -21.67 -1.81
CA GLN A 292 -3.13 -21.60 -1.71
C GLN A 292 -3.60 -20.17 -1.48
N HIS A 293 -2.93 -19.46 -0.57
CA HIS A 293 -3.22 -18.05 -0.30
C HIS A 293 -3.03 -17.20 -1.56
N LEU A 294 -1.93 -17.39 -2.30
CA LEU A 294 -1.68 -16.69 -3.57
C LEU A 294 -2.75 -16.99 -4.62
N ILE A 295 -3.16 -18.25 -4.78
CA ILE A 295 -4.24 -18.60 -5.72
C ILE A 295 -5.54 -17.87 -5.34
N GLY A 296 -5.93 -17.95 -4.07
CA GLY A 296 -7.19 -17.40 -3.60
C GLY A 296 -7.22 -15.87 -3.61
N GLY A 297 -6.19 -15.25 -3.03
CA GLY A 297 -6.05 -13.80 -2.98
C GLY A 297 -6.00 -13.18 -4.36
N HIS A 298 -5.24 -13.75 -5.30
CA HIS A 298 -5.21 -13.21 -6.66
C HIS A 298 -6.45 -13.50 -7.48
N ALA A 299 -7.19 -14.58 -7.21
CA ALA A 299 -8.50 -14.77 -7.84
C ALA A 299 -9.48 -13.65 -7.44
N GLU A 300 -9.51 -13.30 -6.16
CA GLU A 300 -10.35 -12.19 -5.65
C GLU A 300 -9.90 -10.83 -6.22
N LEU A 301 -8.59 -10.53 -6.17
CA LEU A 301 -8.07 -9.26 -6.69
C LEU A 301 -8.25 -9.15 -8.21
N ASP A 302 -8.13 -10.25 -8.96
CA ASP A 302 -8.37 -10.28 -10.41
C ASP A 302 -9.82 -9.99 -10.76
N GLU A 303 -10.78 -10.53 -10.00
CA GLU A 303 -12.20 -10.23 -10.21
C GLU A 303 -12.47 -8.73 -10.04
N LYS A 304 -11.97 -8.14 -8.94
CA LYS A 304 -12.14 -6.71 -8.62
C LYS A 304 -11.45 -5.80 -9.62
N VAL A 305 -10.20 -6.09 -10.00
CA VAL A 305 -9.45 -5.25 -10.96
C VAL A 305 -10.08 -5.30 -12.34
N LEU A 306 -10.59 -6.44 -12.79
CA LEU A 306 -11.30 -6.56 -14.07
C LEU A 306 -12.64 -5.81 -14.07
N ALA A 307 -13.36 -5.80 -12.94
CA ALA A 307 -14.57 -5.01 -12.78
C ALA A 307 -14.28 -3.50 -12.87
N LEU A 308 -13.29 -3.01 -12.12
CA LEU A 308 -12.87 -1.61 -12.16
C LEU A 308 -12.29 -1.22 -13.53
N GLY A 309 -11.57 -2.14 -14.20
CA GLY A 309 -11.08 -1.91 -15.56
C GLY A 309 -12.22 -1.67 -16.55
N ARG A 310 -13.32 -2.41 -16.45
CA ARG A 310 -14.53 -2.17 -17.25
C ARG A 310 -15.21 -0.85 -16.86
N GLU A 311 -15.37 -0.60 -15.56
CA GLU A 311 -16.01 0.62 -15.04
C GLU A 311 -15.30 1.90 -15.50
N PHE A 312 -13.96 1.90 -15.44
CA PHE A 312 -13.13 3.04 -15.81
C PHE A 312 -12.65 3.02 -17.26
N ASN A 313 -13.07 2.04 -18.06
CA ASN A 313 -12.64 1.85 -19.45
C ASN A 313 -11.11 1.82 -19.60
N ILE A 314 -10.44 1.06 -18.73
CA ILE A 314 -9.00 0.83 -18.74
C ILE A 314 -8.70 -0.50 -19.43
N GLU A 315 -7.82 -0.46 -20.42
CA GLU A 315 -7.26 -1.67 -21.02
C GLU A 315 -6.28 -2.33 -20.05
N LEU A 316 -6.61 -3.55 -19.64
CA LEU A 316 -5.83 -4.32 -18.68
C LEU A 316 -5.03 -5.42 -19.40
N PRO A 317 -3.78 -5.70 -18.97
CA PRO A 317 -2.98 -6.76 -19.58
C PRO A 317 -3.67 -8.13 -19.56
N GLY A 318 -3.50 -8.88 -20.64
CA GLY A 318 -4.00 -10.26 -20.79
C GLY A 318 -2.95 -11.33 -20.51
N GLU A 319 -1.67 -10.97 -20.42
CA GLU A 319 -0.56 -11.91 -20.20
C GLU A 319 0.53 -11.31 -19.28
N PRO A 320 1.33 -12.14 -18.59
CA PRO A 320 2.41 -11.63 -17.76
C PRO A 320 3.45 -10.89 -18.60
N ASN A 321 4.10 -9.89 -17.99
CA ASN A 321 5.20 -9.19 -18.65
C ASN A 321 6.46 -10.08 -18.76
N LYS A 322 7.51 -9.57 -19.42
CA LYS A 322 8.75 -10.30 -19.67
C LYS A 322 9.41 -10.84 -18.40
N ASP A 323 9.48 -10.04 -17.35
CA ASP A 323 10.12 -10.43 -16.09
C ASP A 323 9.29 -11.49 -15.36
N GLN A 324 7.97 -11.34 -15.34
CA GLN A 324 7.06 -12.32 -14.75
C GLN A 324 7.08 -13.67 -15.48
N LYS A 325 7.15 -13.66 -16.82
CA LYS A 325 7.38 -14.86 -17.64
C LYS A 325 8.72 -15.53 -17.28
N MET A 326 9.77 -14.73 -17.09
CA MET A 326 11.07 -15.22 -16.64
C MET A 326 10.99 -15.87 -15.25
N TRP A 327 10.34 -15.24 -14.28
CA TRP A 327 10.21 -15.79 -12.92
C TRP A 327 9.43 -17.11 -12.88
N LEU A 328 8.36 -17.24 -13.65
CA LEU A 328 7.65 -18.52 -13.84
C LEU A 328 8.55 -19.59 -14.49
N GLY A 329 9.38 -19.17 -15.46
CA GLY A 329 10.38 -20.01 -16.09
C GLY A 329 11.41 -20.56 -15.10
N GLU A 330 11.93 -19.71 -14.20
CA GLU A 330 12.88 -20.13 -13.16
C GLU A 330 12.29 -21.19 -12.21
N MET A 331 11.04 -21.00 -11.77
CA MET A 331 10.34 -21.97 -10.94
C MET A 331 10.14 -23.31 -11.66
N THR A 332 9.78 -23.25 -12.94
CA THR A 332 9.59 -24.44 -13.77
C THR A 332 10.90 -25.18 -14.01
N ALA A 333 12.00 -24.44 -14.23
CA ALA A 333 13.33 -24.98 -14.49
C ALA A 333 14.05 -25.52 -13.23
N ALA A 334 13.55 -25.24 -12.03
CA ALA A 334 14.14 -25.74 -10.78
C ALA A 334 14.24 -27.28 -10.80
N THR A 335 15.44 -27.82 -10.59
CA THR A 335 15.71 -29.26 -10.74
C THR A 335 15.38 -30.08 -9.51
N SER A 336 15.09 -29.44 -8.37
CA SER A 336 14.74 -30.09 -7.11
C SER A 336 13.63 -29.33 -6.38
N GLN A 337 12.96 -30.01 -5.45
CA GLN A 337 11.95 -29.38 -4.57
C GLN A 337 12.54 -28.21 -3.78
N GLN A 338 13.75 -28.36 -3.22
CA GLN A 338 14.40 -27.30 -2.45
C GLN A 338 14.71 -26.08 -3.31
N ALA A 339 15.21 -26.29 -4.54
CA ALA A 339 15.47 -25.19 -5.47
C ALA A 339 14.16 -24.48 -5.87
N PHE A 340 13.09 -25.24 -6.09
CA PHE A 340 11.77 -24.69 -6.35
C PHE A 340 11.27 -23.83 -5.19
N ASP A 341 11.27 -24.38 -3.96
CA ASP A 341 10.78 -23.70 -2.76
C ASP A 341 11.53 -22.38 -2.53
N GLN A 342 12.86 -22.37 -2.74
CA GLN A 342 13.67 -21.16 -2.58
C GLN A 342 13.35 -20.09 -3.62
N VAL A 343 13.32 -20.46 -4.92
CA VAL A 343 13.00 -19.50 -6.00
C VAL A 343 11.58 -18.95 -5.83
N PHE A 344 10.63 -19.82 -5.47
CA PHE A 344 9.25 -19.44 -5.18
C PHE A 344 9.19 -18.36 -4.09
N VAL A 345 9.79 -18.62 -2.92
CA VAL A 345 9.74 -17.68 -1.79
C VAL A 345 10.50 -16.39 -2.08
N ASP A 346 11.69 -16.47 -2.67
CA ASP A 346 12.52 -15.29 -2.96
C ASP A 346 11.82 -14.33 -3.93
N ARG A 347 11.28 -14.86 -5.04
CA ARG A 347 10.62 -14.04 -6.06
C ARG A 347 9.37 -13.38 -5.51
N LEU A 348 8.50 -14.17 -4.89
CA LEU A 348 7.22 -13.68 -4.39
C LEU A 348 7.43 -12.68 -3.24
N ARG A 349 8.33 -12.96 -2.29
CA ARG A 349 8.55 -12.05 -1.16
C ARG A 349 9.18 -10.71 -1.58
N ALA A 350 10.08 -10.73 -2.57
CA ALA A 350 10.66 -9.52 -3.11
C ALA A 350 9.62 -8.68 -3.89
N ALA A 351 8.82 -9.33 -4.75
CA ALA A 351 7.76 -8.67 -5.51
C ALA A 351 6.70 -8.04 -4.60
N HIS A 352 6.19 -8.82 -3.62
CA HIS A 352 5.17 -8.33 -2.69
C HIS A 352 5.71 -7.20 -1.80
N GLY A 353 6.95 -7.28 -1.33
CA GLY A 353 7.56 -6.21 -0.53
C GLY A 353 7.62 -4.88 -1.26
N THR A 354 8.00 -4.91 -2.54
CA THR A 354 7.99 -3.76 -3.44
C THR A 354 6.58 -3.19 -3.64
N VAL A 355 5.62 -4.05 -3.96
CA VAL A 355 4.25 -3.63 -4.30
C VAL A 355 3.53 -3.07 -3.08
N TYR A 356 3.74 -3.64 -1.90
CA TYR A 356 3.03 -3.23 -0.68
C TYR A 356 3.24 -1.75 -0.33
N ALA A 357 4.47 -1.24 -0.44
CA ALA A 357 4.78 0.18 -0.22
C ALA A 357 4.11 1.09 -1.27
N PHE A 358 4.01 0.62 -2.53
CA PHE A 358 3.31 1.36 -3.58
C PHE A 358 1.80 1.38 -3.36
N VAL A 359 1.17 0.26 -3.01
CA VAL A 359 -0.27 0.21 -2.69
C VAL A 359 -0.58 1.14 -1.51
N ALA A 360 0.27 1.17 -0.48
CA ALA A 360 0.14 2.11 0.62
C ALA A 360 0.19 3.57 0.16
N ALA A 361 1.11 3.91 -0.76
CA ALA A 361 1.20 5.25 -1.33
C ALA A 361 -0.05 5.64 -2.14
N VAL A 362 -0.60 4.72 -2.94
CA VAL A 362 -1.85 4.95 -3.69
C VAL A 362 -3.01 5.13 -2.73
N ARG A 363 -3.15 4.26 -1.71
CA ARG A 363 -4.20 4.37 -0.69
C ARG A 363 -4.24 5.75 -0.04
N VAL A 364 -3.08 6.31 0.28
CA VAL A 364 -3.02 7.59 1.00
C VAL A 364 -3.13 8.82 0.10
N GLY A 365 -2.82 8.70 -1.19
CA GLY A 365 -2.81 9.81 -2.14
C GLY A 365 -4.04 9.92 -3.04
N THR A 366 -4.78 8.83 -3.25
CA THR A 366 -5.90 8.83 -4.19
C THR A 366 -7.14 9.54 -3.64
N GLY A 367 -7.72 10.39 -4.48
CA GLY A 367 -9.03 10.99 -4.27
C GLY A 367 -10.18 10.11 -4.74
N ASN A 368 -9.90 9.01 -5.45
CA ASN A 368 -10.91 8.09 -5.94
C ASN A 368 -11.33 7.08 -4.86
N SER A 369 -12.58 7.15 -4.43
CA SER A 369 -13.12 6.31 -3.35
C SER A 369 -13.15 4.81 -3.69
N ALA A 370 -13.40 4.43 -4.95
CA ALA A 370 -13.34 3.03 -5.38
C ALA A 370 -11.90 2.51 -5.35
N ILE A 371 -10.92 3.33 -5.76
CA ILE A 371 -9.50 2.97 -5.66
C ILE A 371 -9.04 2.91 -4.20
N ARG A 372 -9.51 3.81 -3.32
CA ARG A 372 -9.25 3.70 -1.86
C ARG A 372 -9.75 2.37 -1.31
N ALA A 373 -10.99 1.99 -1.61
CA ALA A 373 -11.55 0.72 -1.14
C ALA A 373 -10.74 -0.48 -1.68
N PHE A 374 -10.36 -0.45 -2.96
CA PHE A 374 -9.61 -1.55 -3.56
C PHE A 374 -8.17 -1.64 -3.04
N THR A 375 -7.50 -0.51 -2.83
CA THR A 375 -6.16 -0.49 -2.23
C THR A 375 -6.15 -1.03 -0.80
N GLU A 376 -7.15 -0.73 0.03
CA GLU A 376 -7.27 -1.35 1.37
C GLU A 376 -7.35 -2.86 1.27
N ARG A 377 -8.20 -3.39 0.38
CA ARG A 377 -8.32 -4.84 0.22
C ARG A 377 -7.04 -5.47 -0.33
N ALA A 378 -6.40 -4.82 -1.30
CA ALA A 378 -5.12 -5.26 -1.84
C ALA A 378 -4.02 -5.28 -0.77
N MET A 379 -3.98 -4.30 0.14
CA MET A 379 -3.02 -4.31 1.24
C MET A 379 -3.23 -5.49 2.19
N GLU A 380 -4.47 -5.80 2.56
CA GLU A 380 -4.76 -6.96 3.41
C GLU A 380 -4.28 -8.27 2.77
N VAL A 381 -4.60 -8.48 1.48
CA VAL A 381 -4.21 -9.67 0.73
C VAL A 381 -2.68 -9.76 0.56
N VAL A 382 -2.03 -8.66 0.17
CA VAL A 382 -0.57 -8.63 -0.02
C VAL A 382 0.17 -8.85 1.30
N LEU A 383 -0.33 -8.30 2.42
CA LEU A 383 0.25 -8.52 3.74
C LEU A 383 0.11 -9.99 4.18
N ASP A 384 -1.04 -10.60 3.94
CA ASP A 384 -1.25 -12.03 4.17
C ASP A 384 -0.24 -12.88 3.38
N HIS A 385 -0.10 -12.61 2.08
CA HIS A 385 0.89 -13.30 1.22
C HIS A 385 2.31 -13.14 1.76
N ILE A 386 2.72 -11.91 2.13
CA ILE A 386 4.01 -11.63 2.75
C ILE A 386 4.20 -12.49 4.00
N THR A 387 3.19 -12.56 4.86
CA THR A 387 3.28 -13.29 6.12
C THR A 387 3.34 -14.80 5.92
N VAL A 388 2.55 -15.39 5.02
CA VAL A 388 2.63 -16.84 4.76
C VAL A 388 3.95 -17.22 4.10
N LEU A 389 4.53 -16.34 3.26
CA LEU A 389 5.87 -16.52 2.71
C LEU A 389 6.94 -16.44 3.81
N GLU A 390 6.87 -15.46 4.72
CA GLU A 390 7.77 -15.34 5.87
C GLU A 390 7.69 -16.57 6.79
N ARG A 391 6.48 -17.13 7.00
CA ARG A 391 6.26 -18.34 7.80
C ARG A 391 6.90 -19.60 7.24
N THR A 392 7.23 -19.64 5.94
CA THR A 392 7.97 -20.79 5.37
C THR A 392 9.35 -20.96 5.99
N GLY A 393 9.92 -19.91 6.59
CA GLY A 393 11.30 -19.89 7.08
C GLY A 393 12.36 -19.79 5.97
N LEU A 394 11.95 -19.67 4.70
CA LEU A 394 12.86 -19.65 3.55
C LEU A 394 13.20 -18.22 3.06
N VAL A 395 12.56 -17.20 3.64
CA VAL A 395 12.82 -15.80 3.27
C VAL A 395 14.23 -15.38 3.67
N ARG A 396 15.02 -14.97 2.69
CA ARG A 396 16.35 -14.40 2.90
C ARG A 396 16.26 -12.90 3.13
N PHE A 397 15.98 -12.47 4.37
CA PHE A 397 15.81 -11.05 4.71
C PHE A 397 17.01 -10.16 4.36
N ASP A 398 18.23 -10.73 4.35
CA ASP A 398 19.43 -9.99 3.94
C ASP A 398 19.45 -9.60 2.45
N SER A 399 18.68 -10.31 1.62
CA SER A 399 18.53 -10.03 0.18
C SER A 399 17.42 -9.02 -0.12
N LEU A 400 16.59 -8.67 0.88
CA LEU A 400 15.52 -7.70 0.70
C LEU A 400 16.06 -6.26 0.75
N PRO A 401 15.49 -5.34 -0.05
CA PRO A 401 15.80 -3.93 0.04
C PRO A 401 15.59 -3.42 1.47
N GLN A 402 16.61 -2.77 2.02
CA GLN A 402 16.47 -2.12 3.31
C GLN A 402 15.63 -0.84 3.16
N PRO A 403 14.80 -0.49 4.15
CA PRO A 403 14.12 0.78 4.17
C PRO A 403 15.18 1.89 4.24
N SER A 404 15.04 2.90 3.39
CA SER A 404 15.91 4.08 3.47
C SER A 404 15.27 5.12 4.37
N PRO A 405 16.06 5.80 5.24
CA PRO A 405 15.55 6.95 5.95
C PRO A 405 15.11 8.03 4.95
N PRO A 406 13.97 8.70 5.18
CA PRO A 406 13.54 9.81 4.34
C PRO A 406 14.59 10.94 4.38
N PRO A 407 14.80 11.70 3.29
CA PRO A 407 15.72 12.83 3.30
C PRO A 407 15.26 13.89 4.32
N ALA A 408 16.22 14.55 4.99
CA ALA A 408 15.99 15.53 6.05
C ALA A 408 15.07 16.71 5.64
N THR A 409 14.89 16.95 4.34
CA THR A 409 14.00 17.96 3.77
C THR A 409 12.51 17.58 3.80
N VAL A 410 12.16 16.30 3.97
CA VAL A 410 10.76 15.87 4.22
C VAL A 410 10.36 16.22 5.64
N THR A 411 11.31 16.16 6.57
CA THR A 411 11.19 16.79 7.88
C THR A 411 10.85 18.27 7.71
N ALA A 412 11.44 18.96 6.71
CA ALA A 412 11.19 20.37 6.45
C ALA A 412 9.85 20.70 5.75
N ALA A 413 9.32 19.80 4.90
CA ALA A 413 7.99 19.98 4.28
C ALA A 413 6.85 19.75 5.30
N ALA A 414 7.10 18.93 6.33
CA ALA A 414 6.29 18.91 7.54
C ALA A 414 6.51 20.15 8.44
N THR A 415 7.61 20.89 8.28
CA THR A 415 7.92 22.12 9.02
C THR A 415 7.63 23.44 8.28
N GLY A 416 6.93 23.43 7.13
CA GLY A 416 6.76 24.61 6.27
C GLY A 416 5.30 25.06 6.15
N GLY A 417 5.04 26.34 6.49
CA GLY A 417 3.71 26.95 6.58
C GLY A 417 2.95 27.15 5.26
N ALA A 418 1.76 27.73 5.42
CA ALA A 418 0.76 28.02 4.40
C ALA A 418 1.34 28.54 3.07
N ASN A 419 0.86 27.97 1.97
CA ASN A 419 1.08 28.37 0.57
C ASN A 419 2.55 28.45 0.11
N LYS A 420 3.01 27.37 -0.53
CA LYS A 420 3.61 27.34 -1.89
C LYS A 420 3.99 25.89 -2.24
N ASN A 421 3.54 25.43 -3.41
CA ASN A 421 3.85 24.16 -4.09
C ASN A 421 4.88 23.25 -3.39
N VAL A 422 4.41 22.15 -2.79
CA VAL A 422 5.26 21.06 -2.30
C VAL A 422 6.06 20.49 -3.48
N PRO A 423 7.40 20.60 -3.50
CA PRO A 423 8.19 19.98 -4.57
C PRO A 423 8.16 18.46 -4.42
N SER A 424 8.00 17.75 -5.53
CA SER A 424 7.86 16.29 -5.70
C SER A 424 9.09 15.44 -5.31
N GLY A 425 9.93 15.91 -4.37
CA GLY A 425 11.22 15.31 -4.02
C GLY A 425 11.17 13.99 -3.24
N PHE A 426 10.13 13.76 -2.42
CA PHE A 426 9.98 12.53 -1.63
C PHE A 426 9.71 11.30 -2.51
N ILE A 427 9.00 11.53 -3.61
CA ILE A 427 8.49 10.55 -4.57
C ILE A 427 9.60 10.04 -5.51
N ARG A 428 10.57 10.89 -5.86
CA ARG A 428 11.70 10.51 -6.75
C ARG A 428 12.63 9.47 -6.14
N TYR A 429 12.64 9.32 -4.82
CA TYR A 429 13.51 8.36 -4.13
C TYR A 429 13.02 6.90 -4.27
N LEU A 430 11.70 6.68 -4.43
CA LEU A 430 11.10 5.35 -4.63
C LEU A 430 11.60 4.66 -5.91
N VAL A 431 12.07 5.42 -6.90
CA VAL A 431 12.56 4.91 -8.18
C VAL A 431 13.99 4.37 -8.09
N GLY A 432 14.83 4.91 -7.19
CA GLY A 432 16.26 4.58 -7.11
C GLY A 432 16.55 3.19 -6.52
N THR A 433 15.73 2.73 -5.57
CA THR A 433 15.89 1.40 -4.95
C THR A 433 15.36 0.27 -5.82
N MET A 434 14.39 0.54 -6.71
CA MET A 434 13.76 -0.44 -7.60
C MET A 434 14.70 -1.00 -8.69
N LEU A 435 15.65 -0.20 -9.18
CA LEU A 435 16.60 -0.65 -10.22
C LEU A 435 17.64 -1.65 -9.71
N VAL A 436 17.92 -1.66 -8.40
CA VAL A 436 18.89 -2.59 -7.79
C VAL A 436 18.27 -3.99 -7.58
N VAL A 437 16.95 -4.08 -7.38
CA VAL A 437 16.21 -5.33 -7.09
C VAL A 437 16.28 -6.33 -8.24
N ALA A 438 16.06 -5.88 -9.48
CA ALA A 438 16.13 -6.76 -10.65
C ALA A 438 17.55 -7.27 -10.93
N ALA A 439 18.57 -6.43 -10.69
CA ALA A 439 19.97 -6.77 -10.94
C ALA A 439 20.55 -7.74 -9.88
N VAL A 440 20.28 -7.52 -8.59
CA VAL A 440 20.87 -8.33 -7.49
C VAL A 440 20.30 -9.75 -7.46
N VAL A 441 18.99 -9.93 -7.66
CA VAL A 441 18.39 -11.28 -7.67
C VAL A 441 18.84 -12.09 -8.90
N THR A 442 19.05 -11.43 -10.05
CA THR A 442 19.58 -12.08 -11.27
C THR A 442 21.03 -12.53 -11.11
N VAL A 443 21.86 -11.77 -10.38
CA VAL A 443 23.27 -12.11 -10.13
C VAL A 443 23.41 -13.27 -9.13
N LEU A 444 22.57 -13.32 -8.08
CA LEU A 444 22.62 -14.40 -7.09
C LEU A 444 22.11 -15.74 -7.65
N ALA A 445 21.04 -15.72 -8.45
CA ALA A 445 20.53 -16.94 -9.10
C ALA A 445 21.53 -17.57 -10.09
N ARG A 446 22.37 -16.76 -10.76
CA ARG A 446 23.44 -17.27 -11.64
C ARG A 446 24.59 -17.92 -10.88
N ARG A 447 24.83 -17.52 -9.62
CA ARG A 447 25.99 -17.95 -8.84
C ARG A 447 25.81 -19.34 -8.24
N ASP A 448 24.57 -19.76 -8.00
CA ASP A 448 24.22 -21.07 -7.45
C ASP A 448 23.98 -22.16 -8.52
N VAL A 449 23.91 -21.78 -9.81
CA VAL A 449 23.70 -22.71 -10.95
C VAL A 449 25.02 -23.15 -11.61
N LEU A 450 26.15 -22.51 -11.30
CA LEU A 450 27.44 -22.96 -11.79
C LEU A 450 27.98 -24.11 -10.92
N PRO A 451 28.27 -25.29 -11.49
CA PRO A 451 28.88 -26.37 -10.73
C PRO A 451 30.25 -25.92 -10.23
N ARG A 452 30.52 -26.08 -8.93
CA ARG A 452 31.86 -25.93 -8.37
C ARG A 452 32.72 -27.04 -8.98
N GLY A 453 33.46 -26.69 -10.02
CA GLY A 453 34.48 -27.54 -10.62
C GLY A 453 35.51 -27.94 -9.57
N ARG A 454 35.83 -29.23 -9.54
CA ARG A 454 36.96 -29.81 -8.80
C ARG A 454 38.28 -29.37 -9.42
#